data_AF-A0A8T5J1V4-F1
#
_entry.id   AF-A0A8T5J1V4-F1
#
_cell.length_a   1.000
_cell.length_b   1.000
_cell.length_c   1.000
_cell.angle_alpha   90.00
_cell.angle_beta   90.00
_cell.angle_gamma   90.00
#
_symmetry.space_group_name_H-M   'P 1'
#
loop_
_entity.id
_entity.type
_entity.pdbx_description
1 polymer ?
#
loop_
_entity_poly.entity_id
_entity_poly.type
_entity_poly.pdbx_seq_one_letter_code
_entity_poly.pdbx_strand_id
1 'polypeptide(L)' 'MFQCKIFINVKDLGNFVEIEAIDKDGKIGKDKLLEQCQFFLDLFKISQENLVSVSYSDLLLQK' A
#
# COMPACT_ATOMS: atom_id res chain seq x y z
N MET A 1 14.50 1.52 -1.82
CA MET A 1 14.18 0.08 -1.99
C MET A 1 12.68 -0.04 -2.06
N PHE A 2 12.18 -0.65 -3.12
CA PHE A 2 10.75 -0.90 -3.26
C PHE A 2 10.37 -2.19 -2.51
N GLN A 3 9.30 -2.14 -1.73
CA GLN A 3 8.77 -3.28 -0.99
C GLN A 3 7.28 -3.40 -1.29
N CYS A 4 6.92 -4.26 -2.23
CA CYS A 4 5.52 -4.68 -2.38
C CYS A 4 5.28 -5.88 -1.49
N LYS A 5 4.33 -5.77 -0.56
CA LYS A 5 3.84 -6.89 0.22
C LYS A 5 2.51 -7.31 -0.38
N ILE A 6 2.62 -8.26 -1.30
CA ILE A 6 1.58 -8.61 -2.28
C ILE A 6 0.34 -9.22 -1.62
N PHE A 7 0.44 -9.79 -0.42
CA PHE A 7 -0.71 -10.45 0.19
C PHE A 7 -0.60 -10.50 1.72
N ILE A 8 -1.58 -9.89 2.39
CA ILE A 8 -1.77 -9.97 3.84
C ILE A 8 -3.20 -10.42 4.07
N ASN A 9 -3.37 -11.57 4.73
CA ASN A 9 -4.67 -11.96 5.25
C ASN A 9 -4.81 -11.41 6.66
N VAL A 10 -5.81 -10.56 6.87
CA VAL A 10 -6.18 -10.05 8.18
C VAL A 10 -7.43 -10.79 8.61
N LYS A 11 -7.32 -11.51 9.73
CA LYS A 11 -8.46 -12.24 10.31
C LYS A 11 -9.64 -11.28 10.49
N ASP A 12 -10.82 -11.72 10.06
CA ASP A 12 -12.08 -10.97 10.13
C ASP A 12 -12.20 -9.74 9.22
N LEU A 13 -11.17 -9.41 8.42
CA LEU A 13 -11.20 -8.32 7.43
C LEU A 13 -10.90 -8.77 5.99
N GLY A 14 -10.30 -9.94 5.79
CA GLY A 14 -10.05 -10.50 4.46
C GLY A 14 -8.61 -10.30 3.99
N ASN A 15 -8.43 -10.13 2.68
CA ASN A 15 -7.12 -10.05 2.05
C ASN A 15 -6.81 -8.63 1.57
N PHE A 16 -5.57 -8.21 1.77
CA PHE A 16 -5.08 -6.89 1.40
C PHE A 16 -3.74 -6.99 0.68
N VAL A 17 -3.45 -5.95 -0.08
CA VAL A 17 -2.18 -5.75 -0.78
C VAL A 17 -1.60 -4.42 -0.33
N GLU A 18 -0.33 -4.40 0.03
CA GLU A 18 0.41 -3.18 0.37
C GLU A 18 1.48 -2.90 -0.67
N ILE A 19 1.51 -1.65 -1.13
CA ILE A 19 2.50 -1.14 -2.05
C ILE A 19 3.26 -0.04 -1.33
N GLU A 20 4.51 -0.32 -0.95
CA GLU A 20 5.34 0.61 -0.20
C GLU A 20 6.65 0.89 -0.95
N ALA A 21 6.97 2.18 -1.08
CA ALA A 21 8.26 2.64 -1.54
C ALA A 21 9.00 3.27 -0.36
N ILE A 22 10.17 2.73 -0.02
CA ILE A 22 10.97 3.20 1.12
C ILE A 22 12.29 3.76 0.61
N ASP A 23 12.58 4.98 1.03
CA ASP A 23 13.89 5.58 0.88
C ASP A 23 14.69 5.39 2.16
N LYS A 24 15.74 4.56 2.12
CA LYS A 24 16.56 4.26 3.30
C LYS A 24 17.54 5.39 3.63
N ASP A 25 17.92 6.19 2.63
CA ASP A 25 18.97 7.21 2.76
C ASP A 25 18.41 8.64 2.70
N GLY A 26 17.10 8.79 2.44
CA GLY A 26 16.41 10.08 2.39
C GLY A 26 16.72 10.94 1.15
N LYS A 27 17.26 10.35 0.08
CA LYS A 27 17.73 11.06 -1.13
C LYS A 27 16.74 11.10 -2.30
N ILE A 28 15.74 10.24 -2.31
CA ILE A 28 14.78 10.04 -3.41
C ILE A 28 13.66 11.08 -3.35
N GLY A 29 13.22 11.41 -2.13
CA GLY A 29 12.13 12.36 -1.89
C GLY A 29 10.73 11.77 -2.12
N LYS A 30 9.72 12.41 -1.53
CA LYS A 30 8.34 11.91 -1.47
C LYS A 30 7.73 11.66 -2.84
N ASP A 31 7.87 12.61 -3.77
CA ASP A 31 7.20 12.54 -5.07
C ASP A 31 7.66 11.32 -5.88
N LYS A 32 8.96 11.02 -5.83
CA LYS A 32 9.55 9.84 -6.49
C LYS A 32 9.18 8.53 -5.82
N LEU A 33 8.92 8.53 -4.52
CA LEU A 33 8.38 7.35 -3.83
C LEU A 33 6.90 7.14 -4.21
N LEU A 34 6.13 8.21 -4.34
CA LEU A 34 4.74 8.14 -4.76
C LEU A 34 4.61 7.68 -6.22
N GLU A 35 5.46 8.18 -7.13
CA GLU A 35 5.56 7.70 -8.50
C GLU A 35 5.81 6.19 -8.56
N GLN A 36 6.68 5.66 -7.69
CA GLN A 36 6.90 4.21 -7.59
C GLN A 36 5.62 3.50 -7.17
N CYS A 37 4.94 3.95 -6.11
CA CYS A 37 3.68 3.33 -5.70
C CYS A 37 2.62 3.35 -6.81
N GLN A 38 2.50 4.47 -7.54
CA GLN A 38 1.55 4.60 -8.65
C GLN A 38 1.87 3.63 -9.79
N PHE A 39 3.15 3.50 -10.16
CA PHE A 39 3.58 2.53 -11.17
C PHE A 39 3.12 1.11 -10.85
N PHE A 40 3.24 0.68 -9.59
CA PHE A 40 2.81 -0.65 -9.18
C PHE A 40 1.29 -0.80 -9.04
N LEU A 41 0.57 0.26 -8.64
CA LEU A 41 -0.89 0.27 -8.67
C LEU A 41 -1.41 0.02 -10.10
N ASP A 42 -0.82 0.70 -11.08
CA ASP A 42 -1.18 0.57 -12.50
C ASP A 42 -0.79 -0.82 -13.04
N LEU A 43 0.40 -1.31 -12.70
CA LEU A 43 0.89 -2.63 -13.11
C LEU A 43 -0.03 -3.77 -12.61
N PHE A 44 -0.49 -3.68 -11.36
CA PHE A 44 -1.41 -4.64 -10.77
C PHE A 44 -2.88 -4.37 -11.08
N LYS A 45 -3.19 -3.29 -11.80
CA LYS A 45 -4.55 -2.87 -12.17
C LYS A 45 -5.47 -2.73 -10.95
N ILE A 46 -4.93 -2.20 -9.85
CA ILE A 46 -5.70 -1.95 -8.64
C ILE A 46 -6.50 -0.67 -8.86
N SER A 47 -7.83 -0.78 -8.85
CA SER A 47 -8.68 0.41 -8.97
C SER A 47 -8.58 1.30 -7.74
N GLN A 48 -8.73 2.60 -7.95
CA GLN A 48 -8.75 3.61 -6.90
C GLN A 48 -9.90 3.37 -5.90
N GLU A 49 -11.03 2.80 -6.34
CA GLU A 49 -12.14 2.45 -5.45
C GLU A 49 -11.82 1.35 -4.43
N ASN A 50 -10.77 0.56 -4.69
CA ASN A 50 -10.31 -0.50 -3.80
C ASN A 50 -9.23 0.00 -2.83
N LEU A 51 -8.83 1.28 -2.91
CA LEU A 51 -7.87 1.85 -1.98
C LEU A 51 -8.53 2.15 -0.64
N VAL A 52 -7.87 1.72 0.43
CA VAL A 52 -8.28 1.97 1.80
C VAL A 52 -7.37 3.05 2.38
N SER A 53 -7.95 4.14 2.88
CA SER A 53 -7.21 5.28 3.44
C SER A 53 -6.88 5.15 4.93
N VAL A 54 -7.33 4.07 5.57
CA VAL A 54 -7.18 3.78 7.00
C VAL A 54 -6.40 2.48 7.21
N SER A 55 -5.85 2.28 8.40
CA SER A 55 -5.14 1.05 8.73
C SER A 55 -6.11 -0.09 9.05
N TYR A 56 -5.64 -1.34 9.00
CA TYR A 56 -6.47 -2.48 9.42
C TYR A 56 -6.86 -2.39 10.90
N SER A 57 -6.02 -1.78 11.74
CA SER A 57 -6.35 -1.53 13.15
C SER A 57 -7.57 -0.63 13.29
N ASP A 58 -7.65 0.42 12.48
CA ASP A 58 -8.82 1.31 12.46
C ASP A 58 -10.06 0.59 11.96
N LEU A 59 -9.93 -0.26 10.93
CA LEU A 59 -11.03 -1.09 10.41
C LEU A 59 -11.53 -2.10 11.45
N LEU A 60 -10.63 -2.71 12.23
CA LEU A 60 -10.99 -3.63 13.31
C LEU A 60 -11.71 -2.92 14.46
N LEU A 61 -11.33 -1.69 14.79
CA LEU A 61 -11.95 -0.90 15.85
C LEU A 61 -13.34 -0.35 15.48
N GLN A 62 -13.65 -0.24 14.19
CA GLN A 62 -14.95 0.21 13.69
C GLN A 62 -15.99 -0.93 13.56
N LYS A 63 -15.61 -2.17 13.90
CA LYS A 63 -16.44 -3.37 13.74
C LYS A 63 -17.13 -3.75 15.03
#